data_AF-A0ABD3CZB2-F1
#
_entry.id   AF-A0ABD3CZB2-F1
#
_cell.length_a   1.000
_cell.length_b   1.000
_cell.length_c   1.000
_cell.angle_alpha   90.00
_cell.angle_beta   90.00
_cell.angle_gamma   90.00
#
_symmetry.space_group_name_H-M   'P 1'
#
loop_
_entity.id
_entity.type
_entity.pdbx_description
1 polymer ?
#
loop_
_entity_poly.entity_id
_entity_poly.type
_entity_poly.pdbx_seq_one_letter_code
_entity_poly.pdbx_strand_id
1 'polypeptide(L)'
;MNPGHQSFVLNCAKVNMGPMKSYRLYREIVGDYSSIGCTSVEFKNFGRDLKSYTEGCDAQMILDNLFNKRELSSAFFFEYDTDDNDQLTRLFWADPILRRNYVAFGDVVSFDATYSTNRYNLIFTPFTGIDNHRRIVIFGSGLLSKEDSDSYAWLIGKFKECVGRQPLMITTDQDPGMRKSIESVLPDTRHRYCMWNIDKKIT
;
A
#
# COMPACT_ATOMS: atom_id res chain seq x y z
N MET A 1 -19.60 -22.68 15.29
CA MET A 1 -19.50 -21.20 15.22
C MET A 1 -20.69 -20.63 14.47
N ASN A 2 -21.35 -19.57 14.95
CA ASN A 2 -22.54 -18.97 14.32
C ASN A 2 -22.15 -17.73 13.47
N PRO A 3 -23.09 -17.16 12.66
CA PRO A 3 -22.81 -15.97 11.83
C PRO A 3 -22.39 -14.72 12.63
N GLY A 4 -22.89 -14.56 13.86
CA GLY A 4 -22.50 -13.45 14.73
C GLY A 4 -21.02 -13.51 15.12
N HIS A 5 -20.53 -14.69 15.50
CA HIS A 5 -19.12 -14.93 15.78
C HIS A 5 -18.26 -14.71 14.54
N GLN A 6 -18.72 -15.16 13.37
CA GLN A 6 -18.00 -14.99 12.10
C GLN A 6 -17.84 -13.50 11.75
N SER A 7 -18.93 -12.73 11.83
CA SER A 7 -18.91 -11.28 11.62
C SER A 7 -17.96 -10.57 12.60
N PHE A 8 -17.98 -10.98 13.87
CA PHE A 8 -17.06 -10.44 14.88
C PHE A 8 -15.60 -10.72 14.55
N VAL A 9 -15.25 -11.96 14.20
CA VAL A 9 -13.87 -12.32 13.82
C VAL A 9 -13.43 -11.57 12.56
N LEU A 10 -14.32 -11.41 11.58
CA LEU A 10 -14.05 -10.65 10.36
C LEU A 10 -13.79 -9.17 10.66
N ASN A 11 -14.56 -8.55 11.55
CA ASN A 11 -14.32 -7.16 11.99
C ASN A 11 -13.01 -7.01 12.77
N CYS A 12 -12.68 -7.99 13.62
CA CYS A 12 -11.37 -8.03 14.29
C CYS A 12 -10.22 -8.16 13.29
N ALA A 13 -10.37 -9.00 12.26
CA ALA A 13 -9.35 -9.18 11.22
C ALA A 13 -9.09 -7.88 10.45
N LYS A 14 -10.12 -7.08 10.16
CA LYS A 14 -9.98 -5.76 9.50
C LYS A 14 -9.09 -4.78 10.28
N VAL A 15 -9.03 -4.91 11.60
CA VAL A 15 -8.16 -4.10 12.48
C VAL A 15 -6.88 -4.83 12.87
N ASN A 16 -6.48 -5.83 12.08
CA ASN A 16 -5.27 -6.63 12.25
C ASN A 16 -5.20 -7.40 13.59
N MET A 17 -6.37 -7.74 14.15
CA MET A 17 -6.49 -8.52 15.37
C MET A 17 -6.62 -10.01 15.03
N GLY A 18 -5.60 -10.78 15.44
CA GLY A 18 -5.55 -12.21 15.17
C GLY A 18 -6.60 -13.03 15.94
N PRO A 19 -6.94 -14.25 15.49
CA PRO A 19 -8.09 -15.02 15.99
C PRO A 19 -8.09 -15.28 17.50
N MET A 20 -6.92 -15.45 18.11
CA MET A 20 -6.80 -15.65 19.56
C MET A 20 -7.06 -14.37 20.36
N LYS A 21 -6.67 -13.21 19.83
CA LYS A 21 -7.01 -11.91 20.45
C LYS A 21 -8.51 -11.66 20.31
N SER A 22 -9.09 -11.97 19.16
CA SER A 22 -10.54 -11.88 18.94
C SER A 22 -11.32 -12.78 19.89
N TYR A 23 -10.88 -14.03 20.10
CA TYR A 23 -11.52 -14.96 21.03
C TYR A 23 -11.49 -14.44 22.48
N ARG A 24 -10.35 -13.92 22.93
CA ARG A 24 -10.21 -13.31 24.26
C ARG A 24 -11.05 -12.05 24.39
N LEU A 25 -11.11 -11.21 23.36
CA LEU A 25 -11.95 -10.02 23.35
C LEU A 25 -13.44 -10.38 23.43
N TYR A 26 -13.86 -11.38 22.66
CA TYR A 26 -15.25 -11.84 22.69
C TYR A 26 -15.65 -12.38 24.06
N ARG A 27 -14.74 -13.09 24.74
CA ARG A 27 -14.90 -13.52 26.14
C ARG A 27 -15.19 -12.36 27.08
N GLU A 28 -14.45 -11.24 26.97
CA GLU A 28 -14.70 -10.06 27.81
C GLU A 28 -16.07 -9.42 27.52
N ILE A 29 -16.58 -9.52 26.28
CA ILE A 29 -17.90 -9.00 25.90
C ILE A 29 -19.03 -9.83 26.52
N VAL A 30 -18.89 -11.16 26.56
CA VAL A 30 -19.93 -12.08 27.05
C VAL A 30 -19.74 -12.53 28.50
N GLY A 31 -18.64 -12.11 29.13
CA GLY A 31 -18.33 -12.32 30.56
C GLY A 31 -17.48 -13.55 30.88
N ASP A 32 -17.64 -14.65 30.14
CA ASP A 32 -16.86 -15.88 30.38
C ASP A 32 -16.63 -16.70 29.09
N TYR A 33 -15.92 -17.83 29.20
CA TYR A 33 -15.67 -18.72 28.06
C TYR A 33 -16.87 -19.63 27.74
N SER A 34 -17.65 -20.04 28.73
CA SER A 34 -18.84 -20.87 28.57
C SER A 34 -19.89 -20.20 27.69
N SER A 35 -20.04 -18.88 27.83
CA SER A 35 -21.06 -18.06 27.16
C SER A 35 -20.69 -17.67 25.73
N ILE A 36 -19.47 -17.99 25.27
CA ILE A 36 -19.05 -17.75 23.89
C ILE A 36 -19.77 -18.71 22.93
N GLY A 37 -20.15 -19.91 23.38
CA GLY A 37 -20.86 -20.89 22.54
C GLY A 37 -20.05 -21.44 21.36
N CYS A 38 -18.72 -21.26 21.36
CA CYS A 38 -17.78 -21.93 20.46
C CYS A 38 -16.35 -21.85 21.01
N THR A 39 -15.46 -22.65 20.44
CA THR A 39 -14.09 -22.85 20.93
C THR A 39 -13.09 -21.88 20.30
N SER A 40 -11.93 -21.71 20.96
CA SER A 40 -10.78 -21.01 20.36
C SER A 40 -10.28 -21.67 19.07
N VAL A 41 -10.49 -22.97 18.91
CA VAL A 41 -10.12 -23.71 17.70
C VAL A 41 -11.01 -23.30 16.54
N GLU A 42 -12.31 -23.15 16.76
CA GLU A 42 -13.24 -22.66 15.72
C GLU A 42 -12.91 -21.22 15.30
N PHE A 43 -12.54 -20.34 16.24
CA PHE A 43 -12.03 -19.01 15.91
C PHE A 43 -10.77 -19.06 15.03
N LYS A 44 -9.81 -19.95 15.36
CA LYS A 44 -8.60 -20.16 14.55
C LYS A 44 -8.92 -20.73 13.17
N ASN A 45 -9.81 -21.73 13.10
CA ASN A 45 -10.23 -22.35 11.84
C ASN A 45 -10.90 -21.32 10.94
N PHE A 46 -11.85 -20.54 11.46
CA PHE A 46 -12.48 -19.49 10.68
C PHE A 46 -11.48 -18.40 10.25
N GLY A 47 -10.55 -18.01 11.12
CA GLY A 47 -9.47 -17.09 10.75
C GLY A 47 -8.54 -17.64 9.67
N ARG A 48 -8.29 -18.95 9.65
CA ARG A 48 -7.57 -19.64 8.56
C ARG A 48 -8.41 -19.67 7.29
N ASP A 49 -9.69 -20.01 7.39
CA ASP A 49 -10.60 -20.14 6.26
C ASP A 49 -10.84 -18.77 5.58
N LEU A 50 -10.85 -17.68 6.36
CA LEU A 50 -10.83 -16.31 5.85
C LEU A 50 -9.54 -16.02 5.04
N LYS A 51 -8.38 -16.45 5.54
CA LYS A 51 -7.12 -16.27 4.81
C LYS A 51 -7.04 -17.12 3.54
N SER A 52 -7.58 -18.34 3.57
CA SER A 52 -7.67 -19.17 2.36
C SER A 52 -8.69 -18.64 1.37
N TYR A 53 -9.77 -18.00 1.83
CA TYR A 53 -10.75 -17.39 0.93
C TYR A 53 -10.15 -16.26 0.09
N THR A 54 -9.24 -15.48 0.69
CA THR A 54 -8.58 -14.40 -0.06
C THR A 54 -7.40 -14.92 -0.90
N GLU A 55 -7.01 -16.19 -0.72
CA GLU A 55 -5.94 -16.84 -1.47
C GLU A 55 -6.27 -16.95 -2.97
N GLY A 56 -5.48 -16.27 -3.80
CA GLY A 56 -5.65 -16.27 -5.25
C GLY A 56 -6.62 -15.21 -5.78
N CYS A 57 -7.42 -14.59 -4.91
CA CYS A 57 -8.32 -13.48 -5.28
C CYS A 57 -7.90 -12.13 -4.69
N ASP A 58 -6.87 -12.09 -3.83
CA ASP A 58 -6.38 -10.88 -3.15
C ASP A 58 -6.19 -9.68 -4.11
N ALA A 59 -5.54 -9.91 -5.25
CA ALA A 59 -5.27 -8.85 -6.24
C ALA A 59 -6.58 -8.31 -6.85
N GLN A 60 -7.48 -9.20 -7.26
CA GLN A 60 -8.79 -8.81 -7.79
C GLN A 60 -9.61 -8.04 -6.76
N MET A 61 -9.61 -8.48 -5.50
CA MET A 61 -10.31 -7.77 -4.41
C MET A 61 -9.78 -6.35 -4.19
N ILE A 62 -8.46 -6.15 -4.32
CA ILE A 62 -7.86 -4.82 -4.28
C ILE A 62 -8.35 -3.98 -5.46
N LEU A 63 -8.31 -4.53 -6.68
CA LEU A 63 -8.77 -3.82 -7.88
C LEU A 63 -10.26 -3.45 -7.79
N ASP A 64 -11.14 -4.37 -7.39
CA ASP A 64 -12.57 -4.13 -7.21
C ASP A 64 -12.82 -2.98 -6.21
N ASN A 65 -12.07 -2.96 -5.11
CA ASN A 65 -12.14 -1.87 -4.13
C ASN A 65 -11.67 -0.54 -4.72
N LEU A 66 -10.63 -0.53 -5.55
CA LEU A 66 -10.14 0.68 -6.22
C LEU A 66 -11.13 1.18 -7.29
N PHE A 67 -11.73 0.28 -8.07
CA PHE A 67 -12.82 0.61 -9.00
C PHE A 67 -13.98 1.25 -8.27
N ASN A 68 -14.46 0.63 -7.18
CA ASN A 68 -15.51 1.21 -6.35
C ASN A 68 -15.16 2.61 -5.82
N LYS A 69 -13.91 2.83 -5.38
CA LYS A 69 -13.45 4.16 -4.92
C LYS A 69 -13.44 5.20 -6.05
N ARG A 70 -13.09 4.81 -7.27
CA ARG A 70 -13.13 5.68 -8.46
C ARG A 70 -14.56 6.07 -8.81
N GLU A 71 -15.49 5.12 -8.76
CA GLU A 71 -16.92 5.39 -8.99
C GLU A 71 -17.51 6.35 -7.94
N LEU A 72 -17.10 6.20 -6.68
CA LEU A 72 -17.54 7.08 -5.58
C LEU A 72 -16.92 8.48 -5.63
N SER A 73 -15.77 8.63 -6.27
CA SER A 73 -15.03 9.90 -6.31
C SER A 73 -14.18 10.00 -7.57
N SER A 74 -14.59 10.87 -8.49
CA SER A 74 -13.83 11.20 -9.71
C SER A 74 -12.42 11.75 -9.44
N ALA A 75 -12.16 12.24 -8.23
CA ALA A 75 -10.84 12.69 -7.81
C ALA A 75 -9.90 11.56 -7.37
N PHE A 76 -10.42 10.33 -7.17
CA PHE A 76 -9.62 9.15 -6.87
C PHE A 76 -8.97 8.64 -8.17
N PHE A 77 -7.66 8.42 -8.14
CA PHE A 77 -6.90 7.99 -9.30
C PHE A 77 -6.21 6.67 -8.99
N PHE A 78 -6.25 5.72 -9.92
CA PHE A 78 -5.41 4.54 -9.86
C PHE A 78 -5.14 4.03 -11.27
N GLU A 79 -4.06 3.29 -11.48
CA GLU A 79 -3.73 2.65 -12.76
C GLU A 79 -3.01 1.33 -12.42
N TYR A 80 -3.10 0.32 -13.29
CA TYR A 80 -2.49 -0.98 -13.05
C TYR A 80 -2.16 -1.71 -14.35
N ASP A 81 -1.20 -2.64 -14.27
CA ASP A 81 -0.86 -3.57 -15.35
C ASP A 81 -0.85 -5.01 -14.83
N THR A 82 -1.17 -5.95 -15.73
CA THR A 82 -1.05 -7.39 -15.51
C THR A 82 -0.04 -8.01 -16.47
N ASP A 83 0.48 -9.18 -16.12
CA ASP A 83 1.30 -10.00 -17.04
C ASP A 83 0.43 -10.90 -17.94
N ASP A 84 1.08 -11.71 -18.76
CA ASP A 84 0.41 -12.65 -19.68
C ASP A 84 -0.44 -13.72 -18.94
N ASN A 85 -0.25 -13.89 -17.64
CA ASN A 85 -1.02 -14.80 -16.78
C ASN A 85 -2.08 -14.07 -15.94
N ASP A 86 -2.40 -12.82 -16.30
CA ASP A 86 -3.33 -11.94 -15.60
C ASP A 86 -2.95 -11.67 -14.13
N GLN A 87 -1.66 -11.73 -13.81
CA GLN A 87 -1.17 -11.41 -12.47
C GLN A 87 -0.81 -9.94 -12.37
N LEU A 88 -1.24 -9.29 -11.30
CA LEU A 88 -0.93 -7.88 -11.03
C LEU A 88 0.59 -7.66 -10.93
N THR A 89 1.14 -6.86 -11.85
CA THR A 89 2.58 -6.54 -11.88
C THR A 89 2.88 -5.14 -11.40
N ARG A 90 2.01 -4.19 -11.73
CA ARG A 90 2.19 -2.77 -11.40
C ARG A 90 0.86 -2.20 -10.96
N LEU A 91 0.87 -1.41 -9.90
CA LEU A 91 -0.29 -0.70 -9.39
C LEU A 91 0.16 0.66 -8.87
N PHE A 92 -0.58 1.71 -9.21
CA PHE A 92 -0.47 3.03 -8.61
C PHE A 92 -1.84 3.48 -8.12
N TRP A 93 -1.93 4.15 -6.98
CA TRP A 93 -3.15 4.83 -6.56
C TRP A 93 -2.86 6.10 -5.75
N ALA A 94 -3.79 7.04 -5.84
CA ALA A 94 -3.84 8.23 -5.02
C ALA A 94 -5.29 8.65 -4.78
N ASP A 95 -5.66 8.82 -3.51
CA ASP A 95 -6.96 9.36 -3.15
C ASP A 95 -6.98 10.91 -3.25
N PRO A 96 -8.17 11.55 -3.16
CA PRO A 96 -8.27 13.00 -3.26
C PRO A 96 -7.46 13.78 -2.20
N ILE A 97 -7.26 13.21 -1.02
CA ILE A 97 -6.48 13.83 0.06
C ILE A 97 -4.99 13.78 -0.30
N LEU A 98 -4.50 12.64 -0.80
CA LEU A 98 -3.10 12.49 -1.21
C LEU A 98 -2.74 13.48 -2.34
N ARG A 99 -3.65 13.68 -3.30
CA ARG A 99 -3.49 14.66 -4.38
C ARG A 99 -3.46 16.10 -3.84
N ARG A 100 -4.33 16.43 -2.88
CA ARG A 100 -4.32 17.74 -2.19
C ARG A 100 -3.05 17.96 -1.38
N ASN A 101 -2.53 16.93 -0.72
CA ASN A 101 -1.25 17.00 -0.02
C ASN A 101 -0.12 17.37 -1.00
N TYR A 102 -0.13 16.81 -2.20
CA TYR A 102 0.87 17.14 -3.21
C TYR A 102 0.75 18.59 -3.72
N VAL A 103 -0.47 19.11 -3.86
CA VAL A 103 -0.68 20.53 -4.18
C VAL A 103 -0.04 21.44 -3.12
N ALA A 104 -0.16 21.08 -1.83
CA ALA A 104 0.35 21.90 -0.74
C ALA A 104 1.85 21.70 -0.44
N PHE A 105 2.37 20.47 -0.59
CA PHE A 105 3.69 20.07 -0.05
C PHE A 105 4.57 19.31 -1.07
N GLY A 106 4.15 19.20 -2.32
CA GLY A 106 4.78 18.34 -3.34
C GLY A 106 6.05 18.87 -4.00
N ASP A 107 6.67 19.93 -3.47
CA ASP A 107 7.89 20.50 -4.07
C ASP A 107 9.12 19.62 -3.84
N VAL A 108 9.17 18.94 -2.70
CA VAL A 108 10.19 17.93 -2.39
C VAL A 108 9.50 16.61 -2.10
N VAL A 109 9.83 15.59 -2.89
CA VAL A 109 9.25 14.25 -2.79
C VAL A 109 10.34 13.25 -2.42
N SER A 110 10.05 12.36 -1.48
CA SER A 110 10.83 11.16 -1.25
C SER A 110 10.10 9.96 -1.86
N PHE A 111 10.84 9.18 -2.63
CA PHE A 111 10.38 7.95 -3.28
C PHE A 111 11.32 6.83 -2.88
N ASP A 112 10.79 5.84 -2.17
CA ASP A 112 11.57 4.74 -1.57
C ASP A 112 10.88 3.41 -1.88
N ALA A 113 11.66 2.38 -2.16
CA ALA A 113 11.19 1.03 -2.40
C ALA A 113 11.34 0.21 -1.12
N THR A 114 10.22 -0.29 -0.60
CA THR A 114 10.21 -1.16 0.59
C THR A 114 9.86 -2.60 0.20
N TYR A 115 10.78 -3.51 0.49
CA TYR A 115 10.67 -4.93 0.19
C TYR A 115 9.86 -5.71 1.23
N SER A 116 9.42 -6.91 0.84
CA SER A 116 8.85 -7.93 1.74
C SER A 116 7.62 -7.46 2.52
N THR A 117 6.82 -6.57 1.93
CA THR A 117 5.63 -6.01 2.60
C THR A 117 4.41 -6.91 2.51
N ASN A 118 4.40 -7.89 1.61
CA ASN A 118 3.27 -8.81 1.44
C ASN A 118 3.70 -10.23 1.02
N ARG A 119 2.75 -11.17 1.06
CA ARG A 119 2.92 -12.60 0.72
C ARG A 119 3.38 -12.86 -0.72
N TYR A 120 3.25 -11.87 -1.60
CA TYR A 120 3.57 -11.95 -3.03
C TYR A 120 4.90 -11.28 -3.37
N ASN A 121 5.64 -10.80 -2.36
CA ASN A 121 6.90 -10.08 -2.53
C ASN A 121 6.79 -8.83 -3.44
N LEU A 122 5.61 -8.21 -3.56
CA LEU A 122 5.52 -6.94 -4.26
C LEU A 122 6.26 -5.86 -3.45
N ILE A 123 6.97 -5.00 -4.17
CA ILE A 123 7.65 -3.84 -3.61
C ILE A 123 6.64 -2.73 -3.41
N PHE A 124 6.52 -2.25 -2.17
CA PHE A 124 5.67 -1.10 -1.85
C PHE A 124 6.47 0.19 -1.96
N THR A 125 5.95 1.13 -2.74
CA THR A 125 6.66 2.34 -3.18
C THR A 125 5.83 3.60 -2.90
N PRO A 126 5.86 4.15 -1.67
CA PRO A 126 5.12 5.35 -1.36
C PRO A 126 5.85 6.61 -1.89
N PHE A 127 5.08 7.54 -2.45
CA PHE A 127 5.52 8.91 -2.70
C PHE A 127 5.19 9.74 -1.47
N THR A 128 6.22 10.25 -0.79
CA THR A 128 6.08 10.94 0.49
C THR A 128 6.71 12.32 0.46
N GLY A 129 6.33 13.16 1.42
CA GLY A 129 6.94 14.45 1.68
C GLY A 129 6.74 14.85 3.13
N ILE A 130 6.99 16.12 3.43
CA ILE A 130 6.91 16.66 4.79
C ILE A 130 6.00 17.88 4.80
N ASP A 131 5.06 17.92 5.74
CA ASP A 131 4.20 19.09 5.96
C ASP A 131 4.90 20.18 6.81
N ASN A 132 4.22 21.32 6.99
CA ASN A 132 4.71 22.45 7.79
C ASN A 132 4.93 22.11 9.28
N HIS A 133 4.42 20.97 9.76
CA HIS A 133 4.60 20.48 11.12
C HIS A 133 5.65 19.37 11.22
N ARG A 134 6.45 19.17 10.16
CA ARG A 134 7.48 18.13 10.08
C ARG A 134 6.92 16.70 10.13
N ARG A 135 5.66 16.52 9.76
CA ARG A 135 5.03 15.20 9.69
C ARG A 135 5.12 14.64 8.29
N ILE A 136 5.24 13.31 8.19
CA ILE A 136 5.22 12.61 6.91
C ILE A 136 3.83 12.74 6.30
N VAL A 137 3.77 13.19 5.05
CA VAL A 137 2.56 13.18 4.22
C VAL A 137 2.79 12.27 3.02
N ILE A 138 1.72 11.61 2.58
CA ILE A 138 1.74 10.71 1.42
C ILE A 138 1.04 11.44 0.26
N PHE A 139 1.59 11.29 -0.95
CA PHE A 139 1.11 11.89 -2.19
C PHE A 139 0.52 10.85 -3.16
N GLY A 140 0.91 9.59 -2.98
CA GLY A 140 0.46 8.45 -3.75
C GLY A 140 1.23 7.22 -3.31
N SER A 141 0.83 6.04 -3.78
CA SER A 141 1.56 4.81 -3.48
C SER A 141 1.49 3.84 -4.64
N GLY A 142 2.52 3.00 -4.75
CA GLY A 142 2.60 1.96 -5.73
C GLY A 142 2.89 0.57 -5.16
N LEU A 143 2.56 -0.43 -5.97
CA LEU A 143 3.06 -1.80 -5.85
C LEU A 143 3.72 -2.19 -7.16
N LEU A 144 4.91 -2.77 -7.10
CA LEU A 144 5.65 -3.29 -8.25
C LEU A 144 6.05 -4.74 -8.01
N SER A 145 6.01 -5.58 -9.04
CA SER A 145 6.52 -6.96 -8.97
C SER A 145 8.03 -7.04 -9.23
N LYS A 146 8.62 -6.01 -9.83
CA LYS A 146 10.03 -5.94 -10.21
C LYS A 146 10.62 -4.56 -9.94
N GLU A 147 11.91 -4.55 -9.67
CA GLU A 147 12.71 -3.33 -9.53
C GLU A 147 13.61 -3.15 -10.73
N ASP A 148 13.00 -2.65 -11.79
CA ASP A 148 13.71 -2.31 -13.01
C ASP A 148 13.31 -0.91 -13.47
N SER A 149 14.09 -0.36 -14.39
CA SER A 149 13.87 1.00 -14.87
C SER A 149 12.51 1.17 -15.54
N ASP A 150 11.95 0.13 -16.15
CA ASP A 150 10.65 0.18 -16.83
C ASP A 150 9.51 0.28 -15.81
N SER A 151 9.56 -0.56 -14.78
CA SER A 151 8.62 -0.58 -13.66
C SER A 151 8.61 0.75 -12.91
N TYR A 152 9.80 1.31 -12.62
CA TYR A 152 9.91 2.63 -12.01
C TYR A 152 9.44 3.76 -12.94
N ALA A 153 9.79 3.74 -14.22
CA ALA A 153 9.34 4.74 -15.17
C ALA A 153 7.83 4.75 -15.33
N TRP A 154 7.20 3.58 -15.41
CA TRP A 154 5.75 3.44 -15.41
C TRP A 154 5.14 4.07 -14.16
N LEU A 155 5.65 3.74 -12.97
CA LEU A 155 5.10 4.20 -11.71
C LEU A 155 5.24 5.72 -11.53
N ILE A 156 6.42 6.26 -11.81
CA ILE A 156 6.70 7.70 -11.75
C ILE A 156 5.86 8.44 -12.81
N GLY A 157 5.65 7.83 -13.97
CA GLY A 157 4.79 8.34 -15.03
C GLY A 157 3.34 8.47 -14.56
N LYS A 158 2.78 7.42 -13.96
CA LYS A 158 1.42 7.44 -13.39
C LYS A 158 1.28 8.42 -12.23
N PHE A 159 2.30 8.57 -11.40
CA PHE A 159 2.35 9.62 -10.40
C PHE A 159 2.27 11.02 -11.02
N LYS A 160 3.11 11.32 -12.02
CA LYS A 160 3.11 12.61 -12.74
C LYS A 160 1.78 12.90 -13.42
N GLU A 161 1.18 11.90 -14.08
CA GLU A 161 -0.14 11.98 -14.70
C GLU A 161 -1.21 12.35 -13.66
N CYS A 162 -1.19 11.69 -12.49
CA CYS A 162 -2.15 11.90 -11.42
C CYS A 162 -2.13 13.32 -10.84
N VAL A 163 -0.92 13.87 -10.65
CA VAL A 163 -0.73 15.17 -9.97
C VAL A 163 -0.54 16.35 -10.92
N GLY A 164 -0.32 16.09 -12.22
CA GLY A 164 -0.29 17.10 -13.28
C GLY A 164 0.94 18.01 -13.33
N ARG A 165 1.87 17.87 -12.39
CA ARG A 165 3.16 18.59 -12.36
C ARG A 165 4.25 17.69 -11.79
N GLN A 166 5.50 18.02 -12.07
CA GLN A 166 6.64 17.35 -11.46
C GLN A 166 7.13 18.10 -10.21
N PRO A 167 7.75 17.39 -9.24
CA PRO A 167 8.34 18.03 -8.07
C PRO A 167 9.58 18.85 -8.46
N LEU A 168 10.02 19.77 -7.60
CA LEU A 168 11.28 20.50 -7.82
C LEU A 168 12.48 19.61 -7.50
N MET A 169 12.33 18.75 -6.48
CA MET A 169 13.35 17.80 -6.06
C MET A 169 12.71 16.46 -5.74
N ILE A 170 13.39 15.38 -6.12
CA ILE A 170 13.05 14.03 -5.68
C ILE A 170 14.27 13.37 -5.03
N THR A 171 14.05 12.76 -3.87
CA THR A 171 15.05 11.97 -3.15
C THR A 171 14.72 10.49 -3.23
N THR A 172 15.68 9.65 -3.64
CA THR A 172 15.50 8.19 -3.71
C THR A 172 16.66 7.44 -3.07
N ASP A 173 16.55 6.12 -3.01
CA ASP A 173 17.69 5.25 -2.81
C ASP A 173 18.73 5.35 -3.95
N GLN A 174 19.83 4.61 -3.80
CA GLN A 174 20.87 4.51 -4.81
C GLN A 174 20.61 3.38 -5.82
N ASP A 175 19.36 3.23 -6.27
CA ASP A 175 19.02 2.30 -7.34
C ASP A 175 19.29 2.92 -8.73
N PRO A 176 20.07 2.25 -9.61
CA PRO A 176 20.32 2.73 -10.97
C PRO A 176 19.06 2.83 -11.82
N GLY A 177 18.07 1.97 -11.59
CA GLY A 177 16.79 1.97 -12.29
C GLY A 177 15.91 3.17 -11.91
N MET A 178 15.86 3.52 -10.63
CA MET A 178 15.20 4.76 -10.17
C MET A 178 15.85 5.99 -10.78
N ARG A 179 17.19 6.06 -10.78
CA ARG A 179 17.89 7.19 -11.41
C ARG A 179 17.51 7.33 -12.89
N LYS A 180 17.60 6.24 -13.66
CA LYS A 180 17.32 6.24 -15.09
C LYS A 180 15.88 6.61 -15.40
N SER A 181 14.92 6.14 -14.60
CA SER A 181 13.50 6.45 -14.76
C SER A 181 13.16 7.89 -14.37
N ILE A 182 13.80 8.45 -13.35
CA ILE A 182 13.63 9.87 -12.99
C ILE A 182 14.16 10.77 -14.10
N GLU A 183 15.36 10.50 -14.62
CA GLU A 183 15.96 11.26 -15.72
C GLU A 183 15.08 11.24 -16.98
N SER A 184 14.35 10.15 -17.23
CA SER A 184 13.47 10.03 -18.40
C SER A 184 12.08 10.66 -18.20
N VAL A 185 11.45 10.49 -17.03
CA VAL A 185 10.05 10.91 -16.80
C VAL A 185 9.94 12.32 -16.21
N LEU A 186 10.95 12.75 -15.45
CA LEU A 186 10.97 13.99 -14.67
C LEU A 186 12.19 14.87 -15.01
N PRO A 187 12.36 15.29 -16.28
CA PRO A 187 13.60 15.92 -16.76
C PRO A 187 13.98 17.20 -16.01
N ASP A 188 13.01 18.03 -15.62
CA ASP A 188 13.29 19.27 -14.85
C ASP A 188 13.34 19.07 -13.31
N THR A 189 13.26 17.82 -12.83
CA THR A 189 13.29 17.52 -11.39
C THR A 189 14.72 17.26 -10.95
N ARG A 190 15.15 17.91 -9.87
CA ARG A 190 16.48 17.64 -9.30
C ARG A 190 16.48 16.32 -8.53
N HIS A 191 17.19 15.32 -9.04
CA HIS A 191 17.39 14.05 -8.35
C HIS A 191 18.48 14.14 -7.26
N ARG A 192 18.21 13.57 -6.08
CA ARG A 192 19.10 13.47 -4.93
C ARG A 192 19.04 12.04 -4.35
N TYR A 193 20.14 11.60 -3.74
CA TYR A 193 20.14 10.36 -2.97
C TYR A 193 19.75 10.63 -1.51
N CYS A 194 18.99 9.71 -0.93
CA CYS A 194 18.58 9.73 0.46
C CYS A 194 19.80 9.60 1.38
N MET A 195 19.91 10.50 2.37
CA MET A 195 21.04 10.54 3.31
C MET A 195 21.17 9.23 4.09
N TRP A 196 20.05 8.66 4.56
CA TRP A 196 20.05 7.42 5.32
C TRP A 196 20.71 6.25 4.56
N ASN A 197 20.49 6.19 3.23
CA ASN A 197 21.11 5.18 2.38
C ASN A 197 22.61 5.44 2.16
N ILE A 198 23.05 6.69 2.22
CA ILE A 198 24.47 7.05 2.18
C ILE A 198 25.13 6.67 3.51
N ASP A 199 24.54 7.04 4.63
CA ASP A 199 25.08 6.80 5.98
C ASP A 199 25.29 5.31 6.25
N LYS A 200 24.34 4.47 5.82
CA LYS A 200 24.42 3.00 5.91
C LYS A 200 25.58 2.36 5.14
N LYS A 201 26.14 3.05 4.14
CA LYS A 201 27.25 2.52 3.32
C LYS A 201 28.62 3.01 3.79
N ILE A 202 28.65 4.09 4.57
CA ILE A 202 29.88 4.70 5.06
C ILE A 202 30.15 4.34 6.53
N THR A 203 29.12 3.88 7.25
CA THR A 203 29.21 3.43 8.65
C THR A 203 29.01 1.92 8.74
#